data_AF-X0VX01-F1
#
_entry.id   AF-X0VX01-F1
#
_cell.length_a   1.000
_cell.length_b   1.000
_cell.length_c   1.000
_cell.angle_alpha   90.00
_cell.angle_beta   90.00
_cell.angle_gamma   90.00
#
_symmetry.space_group_name_H-M   'P 1'
#
loop_
_entity.id
_entity.type
_entity.pdbx_description
1 polymer ?
#
loop_
_entity_poly.entity_id
_entity_poly.type
_entity_poly.pdbx_seq_one_letter_code
_entity_poly.pdbx_strand_id
1 'polypeptide(L)'
;SKDMYLDKEGWKPLEKSEQMIWVKGEKKPERIEISWTDHGPLISPIIVESKNHLSLSWTIYEGGRTLESIYLLNKAQNWREFQDALKLFDSPSQNFVYADKHGNIGYYLSGKIPIRKEEVALFPYPNWEDGSNWEGYLKEEEKPNVYNPDEGFIVTANNKIIPEDFPYYVSFDWDAPFRAERIRELLFKKEKHTVESIRKIQNDIFSKKGEHFLPVLREIKEAKGNLNEALAIIKSWDLLMTSGKEAALFKVFMDAFHEEV
;
A
#
# COMPACT_ATOMS: atom_id res chain seq x y z
N SER A 1 -7.45 33.21 -14.54
CA SER A 1 -7.67 33.82 -13.20
C SER A 1 -7.09 32.87 -12.16
N LYS A 2 -6.61 33.36 -11.01
CA LYS A 2 -6.12 32.49 -9.90
C LYS A 2 -7.25 31.86 -9.07
N ASP A 3 -8.48 32.24 -9.37
CA ASP A 3 -9.68 31.80 -8.63
C ASP A 3 -10.52 30.79 -9.43
N MET A 4 -9.98 30.29 -10.55
CA MET A 4 -10.69 29.38 -11.44
C MET A 4 -9.80 28.18 -11.78
N TYR A 5 -10.42 27.04 -12.02
CA TYR A 5 -9.79 25.86 -12.61
C TYR A 5 -10.56 25.44 -13.86
N LEU A 6 -9.88 24.72 -14.76
CA LEU A 6 -10.46 24.24 -16.01
C LEU A 6 -10.81 22.77 -15.85
N ASP A 7 -12.04 22.41 -16.19
CA ASP A 7 -12.48 21.02 -16.39
C ASP A 7 -12.99 20.81 -17.83
N LYS A 8 -13.58 19.65 -18.09
CA LYS A 8 -14.13 19.31 -19.41
C LYS A 8 -15.32 20.20 -19.85
N GLU A 9 -16.01 20.84 -18.91
CA GLU A 9 -17.18 21.68 -19.16
C GLU A 9 -16.80 23.17 -19.29
N GLY A 10 -15.62 23.53 -18.78
CA GLY A 10 -15.01 24.84 -18.93
C GLY A 10 -14.38 25.36 -17.64
N TRP A 11 -14.28 26.68 -17.54
CA TRP A 11 -13.72 27.31 -16.34
C TRP A 11 -14.75 27.32 -15.20
N LYS A 12 -14.37 26.73 -14.06
CA LYS A 12 -15.14 26.72 -12.82
C LYS A 12 -14.41 27.48 -11.70
N PRO A 13 -15.13 28.15 -10.79
CA PRO A 13 -14.51 28.81 -9.65
C PRO A 13 -13.95 27.79 -8.65
N LEU A 14 -12.83 28.13 -8.01
CA LEU A 14 -12.33 27.39 -6.86
C LEU A 14 -13.21 27.69 -5.63
N GLU A 15 -13.53 26.67 -4.85
CA GLU A 15 -14.10 26.88 -3.52
C GLU A 15 -12.97 27.24 -2.55
N LYS A 16 -13.07 28.40 -1.92
CA LYS A 16 -12.00 28.95 -1.07
C LYS A 16 -12.44 29.08 0.37
N SER A 17 -11.58 28.64 1.27
CA SER A 17 -11.74 28.85 2.71
C SER A 17 -10.43 29.29 3.34
N GLU A 18 -10.56 29.96 4.48
CA GLU A 18 -9.42 30.42 5.25
C GLU A 18 -9.34 29.66 6.56
N GLN A 19 -8.13 29.22 6.91
CA GLN A 19 -7.83 28.58 8.17
C GLN A 19 -6.75 29.35 8.91
N MET A 20 -6.89 29.40 10.24
CA MET A 20 -5.93 30.03 11.14
C MET A 20 -5.30 28.96 12.02
N ILE A 21 -4.01 28.69 11.81
CA ILE A 21 -3.25 27.67 12.55
C ILE A 21 -2.44 28.35 13.66
N TRP A 22 -2.73 27.99 14.90
CA TRP A 22 -1.99 28.50 16.06
C TRP A 22 -0.72 27.69 16.27
N VAL A 23 0.43 28.34 16.08
CA VAL A 23 1.75 27.73 16.27
C VAL A 23 2.24 27.99 17.69
N LYS A 24 2.67 26.95 18.39
CA LYS A 24 3.16 27.06 19.77
C LYS A 24 4.36 28.02 19.83
N GLY A 25 4.25 29.05 20.67
CA GLY A 25 5.28 30.07 20.84
C GLY A 25 5.06 31.32 19.99
N GLU A 26 4.21 31.25 18.97
CA GLU A 26 3.87 32.39 18.14
C GLU A 26 2.77 33.25 18.77
N LYS A 27 2.86 34.56 18.58
CA LYS A 27 1.89 35.53 19.09
C LYS A 27 0.66 35.68 18.21
N LYS A 28 0.75 35.24 16.95
CA LYS A 28 -0.32 35.32 15.95
C LYS A 28 -0.43 33.98 15.23
N PRO A 29 -1.63 33.56 14.84
CA PRO A 29 -1.81 32.37 14.02
C PRO A 29 -1.25 32.59 12.61
N GLU A 30 -0.77 31.50 12.01
CA GLU A 30 -0.50 31.45 10.58
C GLU A 30 -1.81 31.34 9.81
N ARG A 31 -1.96 32.16 8.77
CA ARG A 31 -3.14 32.18 7.90
C ARG A 31 -2.86 31.34 6.68
N ILE A 32 -3.73 30.37 6.40
CA ILE A 32 -3.63 29.49 5.23
C ILE A 32 -4.94 29.58 4.45
N GLU A 33 -4.83 29.90 3.16
CA GLU A 33 -5.94 29.75 2.21
C GLU A 33 -5.95 28.30 1.71
N ILE A 34 -7.12 27.67 1.79
CA ILE A 34 -7.36 26.34 1.22
C ILE A 34 -8.34 26.51 0.07
N SER A 35 -7.94 26.06 -1.11
CA SER A 35 -8.76 26.06 -2.32
C SER A 35 -9.14 24.63 -2.70
N TRP A 36 -10.36 24.43 -3.18
CA TRP A 36 -10.90 23.15 -3.62
C TRP A 36 -11.39 23.23 -5.06
N THR A 37 -11.23 22.12 -5.78
CA THR A 37 -11.90 21.81 -7.03
C THR A 37 -13.00 20.77 -6.77
N ASP A 38 -13.79 20.40 -7.79
CA ASP A 38 -14.77 19.30 -7.68
C ASP A 38 -14.11 17.95 -7.32
N HIS A 39 -12.80 17.81 -7.51
CA HIS A 39 -12.03 16.62 -7.17
C HIS A 39 -11.55 16.58 -5.72
N GLY A 40 -11.27 17.75 -5.13
CA GLY A 40 -10.67 17.84 -3.81
C GLY A 40 -9.77 19.07 -3.63
N PRO A 41 -9.01 19.12 -2.52
CA PRO A 41 -8.19 20.28 -2.19
C PRO A 41 -7.03 20.44 -3.19
N LEU A 42 -6.64 21.68 -3.43
CA LEU A 42 -5.34 21.98 -4.02
C LEU A 42 -4.26 21.68 -2.98
N ILE A 43 -3.34 20.77 -3.33
CA ILE A 43 -2.23 20.36 -2.48
C ILE A 43 -0.94 21.13 -2.78
N SER A 44 -0.92 21.94 -3.82
CA SER A 44 0.20 22.84 -4.14
C SER A 44 -0.11 24.29 -3.77
N PRO A 45 0.81 25.03 -3.14
CA PRO A 45 2.18 24.63 -2.77
C PRO A 45 2.29 23.99 -1.38
N ILE A 46 1.17 23.75 -0.68
CA ILE A 46 1.17 23.43 0.76
C ILE A 46 1.86 22.09 1.07
N ILE A 47 1.55 21.05 0.29
CA ILE A 47 2.06 19.69 0.47
C ILE A 47 3.13 19.37 -0.58
N VAL A 48 2.92 19.83 -1.82
CA VAL A 48 3.82 19.58 -2.94
C VAL A 48 4.11 20.88 -3.67
N GLU A 49 5.39 21.26 -3.73
CA GLU A 49 5.84 22.33 -4.61
C GLU A 49 5.76 21.89 -6.07
N SER A 50 5.00 22.62 -6.88
CA SER A 50 4.84 22.32 -8.29
C SER A 50 4.56 23.61 -9.06
N LYS A 51 5.06 23.68 -10.30
CA LYS A 51 4.75 24.77 -11.22
C LYS A 51 3.27 24.75 -11.64
N ASN A 52 2.66 23.57 -11.66
CA ASN A 52 1.24 23.38 -11.91
C ASN A 52 0.51 23.10 -10.59
N HIS A 53 -0.62 23.75 -10.34
CA HIS A 53 -1.42 23.46 -9.16
C HIS A 53 -1.99 22.03 -9.26
N LEU A 54 -1.73 21.21 -8.25
CA LEU A 54 -2.26 19.86 -8.16
C LEU A 54 -3.47 19.82 -7.24
N SER A 55 -4.52 19.13 -7.66
CA SER A 55 -5.65 18.75 -6.81
C SER A 55 -5.56 17.26 -6.49
N LEU A 56 -5.98 16.87 -5.29
CA LEU A 56 -5.98 15.47 -4.87
C LEU A 56 -7.43 14.95 -4.78
N SER A 57 -7.77 13.97 -5.61
CA SER A 57 -8.99 13.17 -5.45
C SER A 57 -8.73 12.02 -4.48
N TRP A 58 -9.47 11.96 -3.38
CA TRP A 58 -9.32 10.89 -2.38
C TRP A 58 -10.65 10.49 -1.76
N THR A 59 -10.93 9.18 -1.72
CA THR A 59 -12.18 8.61 -1.19
C THR A 59 -12.46 8.97 0.27
N ILE A 60 -11.43 9.37 1.04
CA ILE A 60 -11.60 9.81 2.43
C ILE A 60 -12.45 11.08 2.56
N TYR A 61 -12.51 11.91 1.52
CA TYR A 61 -13.25 13.17 1.54
C TYR A 61 -14.77 12.98 1.47
N GLU A 62 -15.26 11.82 1.02
CA GLU A 62 -16.69 11.52 0.96
C GLU A 62 -17.31 11.15 2.32
N GLY A 63 -16.48 11.01 3.35
CA GLY A 63 -16.89 10.38 4.60
C GLY A 63 -17.21 8.90 4.41
N GLY A 64 -17.69 8.25 5.47
CA GLY A 64 -17.99 6.82 5.41
C GLY A 64 -18.46 6.21 6.71
N ARG A 65 -18.70 4.90 6.66
CA ARG A 65 -19.19 4.07 7.76
C ARG A 65 -18.12 3.13 8.32
N THR A 66 -16.84 3.43 8.06
CA THR A 66 -15.70 2.61 8.53
C THR A 66 -15.74 2.30 10.02
N LEU A 67 -16.13 3.25 10.88
CA LEU A 67 -16.25 3.01 12.33
C LEU A 67 -17.37 2.01 12.67
N GLU A 68 -18.49 2.08 11.97
CA GLU A 68 -19.58 1.12 12.11
C GLU A 68 -19.15 -0.27 11.61
N SER A 69 -18.43 -0.32 10.48
CA SER A 69 -17.83 -1.56 9.98
C SER A 69 -16.95 -2.23 11.03
N ILE A 70 -16.04 -1.48 11.67
CA ILE A 70 -15.17 -2.00 12.73
C ILE A 70 -16.00 -2.54 13.90
N TYR A 71 -17.06 -1.84 14.32
CA TYR A 71 -17.95 -2.33 15.36
C TYR A 71 -18.61 -3.67 14.98
N LEU A 72 -19.16 -3.76 13.77
CA LEU A 72 -19.85 -4.95 13.27
C LEU A 72 -18.90 -6.13 13.03
N LEU A 73 -17.68 -5.87 12.56
CA LEU A 73 -16.61 -6.88 12.46
C LEU A 73 -16.35 -7.57 13.80
N ASN A 74 -16.33 -6.81 14.89
CA ASN A 74 -16.15 -7.35 16.25
C ASN A 74 -17.38 -8.12 16.77
N LYS A 75 -18.50 -8.08 16.05
CA LYS A 75 -19.74 -8.80 16.37
C LYS A 75 -20.03 -9.97 15.43
N ALA A 76 -19.42 -9.99 14.24
CA ALA A 76 -19.65 -11.00 13.22
C ALA A 76 -19.41 -12.42 13.76
N GLN A 77 -20.37 -13.31 13.52
CA GLN A 77 -20.34 -14.70 13.98
C GLN A 77 -20.01 -15.69 12.87
N ASN A 78 -19.99 -15.24 11.61
CA ASN A 78 -19.76 -16.07 10.43
C ASN A 78 -19.21 -15.22 9.27
N TRP A 79 -18.79 -15.88 8.21
CA TRP A 79 -18.23 -15.26 7.00
C TRP A 79 -19.17 -14.23 6.36
N ARG A 80 -20.47 -14.52 6.29
CA ARG A 80 -21.44 -13.60 5.70
C ARG A 80 -21.55 -12.30 6.48
N GLU A 81 -21.67 -12.38 7.81
CA GLU A 81 -21.70 -11.19 8.67
C GLU A 81 -20.38 -10.41 8.60
N PHE A 82 -19.25 -11.10 8.44
CA PHE A 82 -17.94 -10.49 8.24
C PHE A 82 -17.90 -9.68 6.92
N GLN A 83 -18.37 -10.28 5.82
CA GLN A 83 -18.48 -9.57 4.53
C GLN A 83 -19.45 -8.39 4.62
N ASP A 84 -20.63 -8.59 5.22
CA ASP A 84 -21.64 -7.52 5.35
C ASP A 84 -21.11 -6.34 6.18
N ALA A 85 -20.29 -6.59 7.21
CA ALA A 85 -19.58 -5.55 7.92
C ALA A 85 -18.55 -4.83 7.02
N LEU A 86 -17.77 -5.56 6.22
CA LEU A 86 -16.73 -4.98 5.35
C LEU A 86 -17.26 -4.17 4.16
N LYS A 87 -18.49 -4.41 3.72
CA LYS A 87 -19.18 -3.54 2.74
C LYS A 87 -19.37 -2.10 3.25
N LEU A 88 -19.26 -1.88 4.57
CA LEU A 88 -19.32 -0.55 5.19
C LEU A 88 -17.92 0.04 5.45
N PHE A 89 -16.84 -0.67 5.11
CA PHE A 89 -15.48 -0.20 5.31
C PHE A 89 -15.01 0.57 4.08
N ASP A 90 -15.24 1.89 4.07
CA ASP A 90 -15.05 2.73 2.88
C ASP A 90 -13.59 3.11 2.61
N SER A 91 -12.82 3.42 3.65
CA SER A 91 -11.45 3.92 3.50
C SER A 91 -10.70 3.87 4.83
N PRO A 92 -9.35 3.71 4.81
CA PRO A 92 -8.54 3.31 3.65
C PRO A 92 -8.73 1.83 3.30
N SER A 93 -8.60 1.42 2.03
CA SER A 93 -8.65 0.00 1.65
C SER A 93 -7.71 -0.87 2.48
N GLN A 94 -8.17 -2.07 2.85
CA GLN A 94 -7.37 -3.05 3.59
C GLN A 94 -7.55 -4.46 3.04
N ASN A 95 -6.53 -5.28 3.22
CA ASN A 95 -6.57 -6.72 3.03
C ASN A 95 -7.04 -7.38 4.34
N PHE A 96 -8.30 -7.79 4.40
CA PHE A 96 -8.85 -8.46 5.58
C PHE A 96 -8.72 -9.97 5.46
N VAL A 97 -8.22 -10.61 6.52
CA VAL A 97 -8.18 -12.08 6.65
C VAL A 97 -9.11 -12.53 7.78
N TYR A 98 -9.84 -13.62 7.53
CA TYR A 98 -10.87 -14.18 8.40
C TYR A 98 -10.48 -15.57 8.86
N ALA A 99 -10.84 -15.92 10.09
CA ALA A 99 -10.82 -17.29 10.61
C ALA A 99 -11.92 -17.48 11.67
N ASP A 100 -12.51 -18.67 11.75
CA ASP A 100 -13.53 -19.00 12.76
C ASP A 100 -13.30 -20.34 13.48
N LYS A 101 -14.11 -20.58 14.52
CA LYS A 101 -14.08 -21.82 15.32
C LYS A 101 -14.57 -23.06 14.57
N HIS A 102 -15.17 -22.89 13.40
CA HIS A 102 -15.63 -23.98 12.53
C HIS A 102 -14.54 -24.42 11.53
N GLY A 103 -13.37 -23.78 11.58
CA GLY A 103 -12.24 -24.09 10.72
C GLY A 103 -12.29 -23.37 9.38
N ASN A 104 -13.18 -22.38 9.21
CA ASN A 104 -13.23 -21.62 7.98
C ASN A 104 -12.20 -20.49 7.99
N ILE A 105 -11.67 -20.17 6.82
CA ILE A 105 -10.79 -19.03 6.57
C ILE A 105 -11.27 -18.24 5.34
N GLY A 106 -10.97 -16.95 5.30
CA GLY A 106 -11.35 -16.12 4.16
C GLY A 106 -10.48 -14.89 4.00
N TYR A 107 -10.59 -14.27 2.84
CA TYR A 107 -9.96 -13.01 2.50
C TYR A 107 -10.95 -12.10 1.80
N TYR A 108 -10.88 -10.80 2.11
CA TYR A 108 -11.71 -9.78 1.51
C TYR A 108 -10.91 -8.48 1.34
N LEU A 109 -10.90 -7.93 0.12
CA LEU A 109 -10.40 -6.58 -0.12
C LEU A 109 -11.50 -5.55 0.20
N SER A 110 -11.30 -4.77 1.26
CA SER A 110 -12.24 -3.70 1.63
C SER A 110 -11.89 -2.37 0.97
N GLY A 111 -12.76 -1.36 1.16
CA GLY A 111 -12.56 0.01 0.70
C GLY A 111 -13.28 0.34 -0.60
N LYS A 112 -13.54 1.62 -0.81
CA LYS A 112 -13.98 2.19 -2.08
C LYS A 112 -12.79 2.25 -3.03
N ILE A 113 -12.85 1.48 -4.11
CA ILE A 113 -11.81 1.45 -5.15
C ILE A 113 -12.38 2.15 -6.38
N PRO A 114 -11.92 3.36 -6.72
CA PRO A 114 -12.43 4.09 -7.86
C PRO A 114 -12.16 3.37 -9.18
N ILE A 115 -13.17 3.34 -10.06
CA ILE A 115 -12.98 2.87 -11.43
C ILE A 115 -12.36 4.01 -12.21
N ARG A 116 -11.14 3.79 -12.70
CA ARG A 116 -10.40 4.71 -13.56
C ARG A 116 -9.45 3.93 -14.44
N LYS A 117 -9.05 4.53 -15.55
CA LYS A 117 -8.09 3.90 -16.46
C LYS A 117 -6.71 3.82 -15.83
N GLU A 118 -5.97 2.80 -16.20
CA GLU A 118 -4.64 2.53 -15.66
C GLU A 118 -3.65 3.66 -16.03
N GLU A 119 -3.73 4.17 -17.26
CA GLU A 119 -2.87 5.24 -17.77
C GLU A 119 -3.02 6.58 -17.02
N VAL A 120 -4.15 6.82 -16.36
CA VAL A 120 -4.40 8.06 -15.61
C VAL A 120 -4.05 7.96 -14.13
N ALA A 121 -3.56 6.80 -13.67
CA ALA A 121 -3.34 6.55 -12.24
C ALA A 121 -1.88 6.68 -11.78
N LEU A 122 -0.91 6.72 -12.71
CA LEU A 122 0.53 6.80 -12.39
C LEU A 122 1.00 8.21 -12.02
N PHE A 123 0.47 9.23 -12.69
CA PHE A 123 0.93 10.60 -12.58
C PHE A 123 -0.26 11.55 -12.42
N PRO A 124 -0.05 12.78 -11.93
CA PRO A 124 -1.09 13.81 -12.00
C PRO A 124 -1.62 13.94 -13.42
N TYR A 125 -2.94 13.83 -13.57
CA TYR A 125 -3.60 13.82 -14.87
C TYR A 125 -4.33 15.16 -15.11
N PRO A 126 -4.31 15.72 -16.33
CA PRO A 126 -5.00 16.97 -16.61
C PRO A 126 -6.51 16.84 -16.42
N ASN A 127 -7.10 17.78 -15.69
CA ASN A 127 -8.51 17.73 -15.32
C ASN A 127 -9.48 17.81 -16.52
N TRP A 128 -9.07 18.48 -17.58
CA TRP A 128 -9.89 18.73 -18.78
C TRP A 128 -9.83 17.60 -19.83
N GLU A 129 -9.00 16.57 -19.62
CA GLU A 129 -8.87 15.44 -20.54
C GLU A 129 -9.84 14.31 -20.18
N ASP A 130 -10.19 13.49 -21.17
CA ASP A 130 -11.06 12.32 -20.96
C ASP A 130 -10.43 11.31 -19.99
N GLY A 131 -11.20 10.84 -19.02
CA GLY A 131 -10.74 9.90 -17.99
C GLY A 131 -10.19 10.57 -16.71
N SER A 132 -10.22 11.90 -16.61
CA SER A 132 -9.85 12.64 -15.38
C SER A 132 -10.77 12.37 -14.19
N ASN A 133 -12.01 11.94 -14.46
CA ASN A 133 -13.02 11.64 -13.45
C ASN A 133 -13.09 10.14 -13.15
N TRP A 134 -13.44 9.79 -11.91
CA TRP A 134 -13.75 8.42 -11.54
C TRP A 134 -15.11 7.99 -12.13
N GLU A 135 -15.17 6.78 -12.67
CA GLU A 135 -16.38 6.17 -13.23
C GLU A 135 -17.13 5.37 -12.15
N GLY A 136 -17.28 5.98 -10.96
CA GLY A 136 -17.81 5.32 -9.78
C GLY A 136 -16.78 4.41 -9.09
N TYR A 137 -17.28 3.35 -8.47
CA TYR A 137 -16.51 2.45 -7.62
C TYR A 137 -16.73 0.99 -8.02
N LEU A 138 -15.72 0.14 -7.81
CA LEU A 138 -15.88 -1.31 -7.93
C LEU A 138 -17.03 -1.79 -7.06
N LYS A 139 -17.90 -2.63 -7.63
CA LYS A 139 -18.96 -3.28 -6.87
C LYS A 139 -18.36 -4.28 -5.90
N GLU A 140 -19.05 -4.54 -4.79
CA GLU A 140 -18.56 -5.46 -3.76
C GLU A 140 -18.32 -6.87 -4.31
N GLU A 141 -19.13 -7.32 -5.27
CA GLU A 141 -19.01 -8.64 -5.91
C GLU A 141 -17.81 -8.73 -6.86
N GLU A 142 -17.30 -7.59 -7.34
CA GLU A 142 -16.14 -7.49 -8.24
C GLU A 142 -14.82 -7.42 -7.46
N LYS A 143 -14.87 -7.16 -6.15
CA LYS A 143 -13.65 -7.07 -5.32
C LYS A 143 -13.05 -8.45 -5.08
N PRO A 144 -11.71 -8.57 -5.11
CA PRO A 144 -11.00 -9.79 -4.71
C PRO A 144 -11.47 -10.30 -3.35
N ASN A 145 -11.96 -11.52 -3.33
CA ASN A 145 -12.36 -12.23 -2.13
C ASN A 145 -12.19 -13.74 -2.34
N VAL A 146 -11.91 -14.48 -1.26
CA VAL A 146 -11.83 -15.94 -1.28
C VAL A 146 -12.27 -16.52 0.05
N TYR A 147 -12.90 -17.68 0.03
CA TYR A 147 -13.38 -18.39 1.21
C TYR A 147 -13.02 -19.86 1.11
N ASN A 148 -12.35 -20.40 2.13
CA ASN A 148 -11.83 -21.77 2.20
C ASN A 148 -11.10 -22.22 0.91
N PRO A 149 -10.01 -21.53 0.51
CA PRO A 149 -9.23 -21.95 -0.67
C PRO A 149 -8.63 -23.35 -0.46
N ASP A 150 -8.50 -24.12 -1.56
CA ASP A 150 -7.92 -25.47 -1.55
C ASP A 150 -6.49 -25.52 -0.98
N GLU A 151 -5.76 -24.41 -1.07
CA GLU A 151 -4.44 -24.25 -0.50
C GLU A 151 -4.40 -24.38 1.04
N GLY A 152 -5.53 -24.15 1.73
CA GLY A 152 -5.63 -24.33 3.17
C GLY A 152 -5.02 -23.21 4.02
N PHE A 153 -4.51 -22.15 3.39
CA PHE A 153 -4.08 -20.92 4.08
C PHE A 153 -4.23 -19.71 3.15
N ILE A 154 -4.11 -18.51 3.75
CA ILE A 154 -4.18 -17.23 3.05
C ILE A 154 -2.98 -16.39 3.51
N VAL A 155 -2.28 -15.76 2.57
CA VAL A 155 -1.14 -14.87 2.86
C VAL A 155 -1.38 -13.53 2.17
N THR A 156 -1.35 -12.46 2.98
CA THR A 156 -1.30 -11.09 2.48
C THR A 156 -0.17 -10.37 3.20
N ALA A 157 0.79 -9.84 2.45
CA ALA A 157 1.94 -9.13 3.01
C ALA A 157 2.25 -7.90 2.15
N ASN A 158 1.21 -7.12 1.82
CA ASN A 158 1.25 -5.93 0.96
C ASN A 158 1.72 -6.17 -0.49
N ASN A 159 1.98 -7.43 -0.84
CA ASN A 159 2.19 -7.89 -2.21
C ASN A 159 0.93 -7.68 -3.06
N LYS A 160 1.10 -7.71 -4.39
CA LYS A 160 -0.01 -7.70 -5.34
C LYS A 160 -1.02 -8.80 -5.02
N ILE A 161 -2.28 -8.41 -4.83
CA ILE A 161 -3.41 -9.30 -4.44
C ILE A 161 -4.40 -9.59 -5.57
N ILE A 162 -4.30 -8.85 -6.69
CA ILE A 162 -5.16 -9.05 -7.85
C ILE A 162 -4.54 -10.09 -8.79
N PRO A 163 -5.35 -10.96 -9.42
CA PRO A 163 -4.87 -11.87 -10.46
C PRO A 163 -4.39 -11.08 -11.69
N GLU A 164 -3.62 -11.72 -12.56
CA GLU A 164 -3.05 -11.08 -13.77
C GLU A 164 -4.13 -10.59 -14.74
N ASP A 165 -5.27 -11.27 -14.80
CA ASP A 165 -6.41 -10.97 -15.67
C ASP A 165 -7.50 -10.12 -14.99
N PHE A 166 -7.20 -9.50 -13.84
CA PHE A 166 -8.16 -8.64 -13.15
C PHE A 166 -8.49 -7.41 -14.02
N PRO A 167 -9.77 -7.16 -14.35
CA PRO A 167 -10.13 -6.19 -15.39
C PRO A 167 -10.04 -4.72 -14.95
N TYR A 168 -9.71 -4.46 -13.68
CA TYR A 168 -9.68 -3.12 -13.12
C TYR A 168 -8.31 -2.76 -12.57
N TYR A 169 -7.94 -1.50 -12.75
CA TYR A 169 -6.80 -0.93 -12.04
C TYR A 169 -7.08 -0.85 -10.53
N VAL A 170 -6.10 -1.27 -9.71
CA VAL A 170 -6.16 -1.13 -8.24
C VAL A 170 -4.97 -0.31 -7.72
N SER A 171 -3.75 -0.75 -8.03
CA SER A 171 -2.51 -0.05 -7.65
C SER A 171 -1.37 -0.45 -8.58
N PHE A 172 -0.43 0.47 -8.78
CA PHE A 172 0.92 0.17 -9.28
C PHE A 172 1.92 -0.05 -8.15
N ASP A 173 1.63 0.50 -6.98
CA ASP A 173 2.50 0.46 -5.82
C ASP A 173 2.10 -0.71 -4.92
N TRP A 174 2.92 -1.75 -4.97
CA TRP A 174 2.81 -2.95 -4.16
C TRP A 174 4.18 -3.25 -3.55
N ASP A 175 4.20 -3.78 -2.35
CA ASP A 175 5.45 -4.29 -1.80
C ASP A 175 5.94 -5.49 -2.64
N ALA A 176 7.26 -5.59 -2.80
CA ALA A 176 7.88 -6.77 -3.38
C ALA A 176 7.44 -8.05 -2.62
N PRO A 177 7.21 -9.17 -3.33
CA PRO A 177 6.52 -10.33 -2.76
C PRO A 177 7.33 -11.12 -1.74
N PHE A 178 8.59 -10.74 -1.48
CA PHE A 178 9.53 -11.43 -0.61
C PHE A 178 8.95 -11.88 0.75
N ARG A 179 8.15 -11.03 1.42
CA ARG A 179 7.50 -11.41 2.69
C ARG A 179 6.41 -12.46 2.49
N ALA A 180 5.56 -12.27 1.48
CA ALA A 180 4.48 -13.19 1.16
C ALA A 180 5.04 -14.57 0.76
N GLU A 181 6.06 -14.59 -0.10
CA GLU A 181 6.79 -15.80 -0.51
C GLU A 181 7.39 -16.49 0.71
N ARG A 182 8.07 -15.75 1.59
CA ARG A 182 8.68 -16.35 2.79
C ARG A 182 7.65 -16.98 3.72
N ILE A 183 6.55 -16.29 3.99
CA ILE A 183 5.46 -16.81 4.83
C ILE A 183 4.89 -18.08 4.21
N ARG A 184 4.62 -18.06 2.90
CA ARG A 184 4.09 -19.18 2.13
C ARG A 184 5.03 -20.39 2.15
N GLU A 185 6.33 -20.19 1.93
CA GLU A 185 7.35 -21.25 2.07
C GLU A 185 7.34 -21.89 3.45
N LEU A 186 7.24 -21.10 4.52
CA LEU A 186 7.24 -21.60 5.88
C LEU A 186 5.95 -22.32 6.25
N LEU A 187 4.82 -21.87 5.71
CA LEU A 187 3.52 -22.55 5.86
C LEU A 187 3.51 -23.89 5.11
N PHE A 188 4.11 -23.97 3.93
CA PHE A 188 4.19 -25.23 3.18
C PHE A 188 5.10 -26.29 3.82
N LYS A 189 6.00 -25.90 4.73
CA LYS A 189 6.90 -26.87 5.40
C LYS A 189 6.17 -27.86 6.31
N LYS A 190 4.90 -27.62 6.64
CA LYS A 190 4.11 -28.49 7.53
C LYS A 190 2.67 -28.57 7.06
N GLU A 191 2.12 -29.79 7.10
CA GLU A 191 0.68 -29.99 6.90
C GLU A 191 -0.16 -29.34 8.01
N LYS A 192 0.36 -29.34 9.25
CA LYS A 192 -0.31 -28.76 10.42
C LYS A 192 0.62 -27.87 11.21
N HIS A 193 0.16 -26.65 11.45
CA HIS A 193 0.86 -25.66 12.27
C HIS A 193 0.34 -25.64 13.70
N THR A 194 1.26 -25.56 14.65
CA THR A 194 0.96 -25.21 16.05
C THR A 194 1.14 -23.71 16.27
N VAL A 195 0.56 -23.17 17.34
CA VAL A 195 0.78 -21.77 17.77
C VAL A 195 2.27 -21.44 17.84
N GLU A 196 3.09 -22.35 18.38
CA GLU A 196 4.54 -22.17 18.45
C GLU A 196 5.19 -22.11 17.06
N SER A 197 4.74 -22.92 16.11
CA SER A 197 5.25 -22.83 14.75
C SER A 197 4.86 -21.52 14.04
N ILE A 198 3.64 -21.01 14.27
CA ILE A 198 3.21 -19.71 13.72
C ILE A 198 4.00 -18.57 14.36
N ARG A 199 4.27 -18.63 15.67
CA ARG A 199 5.15 -17.66 16.34
C ARG A 199 6.53 -17.60 15.71
N LYS A 200 7.10 -18.75 15.35
CA LYS A 200 8.39 -18.81 14.64
C LYS A 200 8.32 -18.17 13.25
N ILE A 201 7.22 -18.34 12.52
CA ILE A 201 7.00 -17.67 11.23
C ILE A 201 6.92 -16.16 11.42
N GLN A 202 6.17 -15.68 12.42
CA GLN A 202 6.06 -14.24 12.71
C GLN A 202 7.41 -13.61 13.10
N ASN A 203 8.33 -14.38 13.67
CA ASN A 203 9.66 -13.91 14.08
C ASN A 203 10.75 -14.32 13.07
N ASP A 204 10.40 -14.76 11.86
CA ASP A 204 11.38 -15.11 10.84
C ASP A 204 12.12 -13.85 10.34
N ILE A 205 13.45 -13.95 10.32
CA ILE A 205 14.35 -12.85 9.92
C ILE A 205 15.15 -13.19 8.66
N PHE A 206 14.73 -14.21 7.91
CA PHE A 206 15.42 -14.60 6.69
C PHE A 206 15.12 -13.60 5.56
N SER A 207 16.18 -13.13 4.92
CA SER A 207 16.08 -12.15 3.83
C SER A 207 15.92 -12.86 2.48
N LYS A 208 14.67 -13.03 2.03
CA LYS A 208 14.37 -13.44 0.64
C LYS A 208 14.92 -12.44 -0.38
N LYS A 209 14.94 -11.15 -0.03
CA LYS A 209 15.63 -10.12 -0.82
C LYS A 209 17.12 -10.42 -0.93
N GLY A 210 17.78 -10.74 0.19
CA GLY A 210 19.18 -11.18 0.20
C GLY A 210 19.41 -12.41 -0.66
N GLU A 211 18.56 -13.42 -0.54
CA GLU A 211 18.60 -14.63 -1.38
C GLU A 211 18.54 -14.31 -2.88
N HIS A 212 17.70 -13.34 -3.27
CA HIS A 212 17.54 -12.91 -4.65
C HIS A 212 18.77 -12.16 -5.20
N PHE A 213 19.34 -11.22 -4.43
CA PHE A 213 20.41 -10.33 -4.90
C PHE A 213 21.82 -10.89 -4.70
N LEU A 214 22.04 -11.73 -3.69
CA LEU A 214 23.38 -12.23 -3.35
C LEU A 214 24.06 -13.04 -4.48
N PRO A 215 23.35 -13.82 -5.31
CA PRO A 215 23.95 -14.44 -6.49
C PRO A 215 24.63 -13.44 -7.43
N VAL A 216 24.00 -12.29 -7.70
CA VAL A 216 24.58 -11.24 -8.55
C VAL A 216 25.83 -10.62 -7.90
N LEU A 217 25.76 -10.33 -6.59
CA LEU A 217 26.92 -9.81 -5.85
C LEU A 217 28.08 -10.80 -5.78
N ARG A 218 27.80 -12.10 -5.84
CA ARG A 218 28.82 -13.16 -5.87
C ARG A 218 29.60 -13.18 -7.18
N GLU A 219 29.01 -12.75 -8.28
CA GLU A 219 29.65 -12.67 -9.60
C GLU A 219 30.70 -11.56 -9.72
N ILE A 220 30.69 -10.58 -8.81
CA ILE A 220 31.73 -9.53 -8.77
C ILE A 220 33.07 -10.18 -8.39
N LYS A 221 33.95 -10.33 -9.38
CA LYS A 221 35.26 -11.02 -9.24
C LYS A 221 36.38 -10.10 -8.77
N GLU A 222 36.31 -8.83 -9.11
CA GLU A 222 37.35 -7.85 -8.81
C GLU A 222 36.78 -6.66 -8.04
N ALA A 223 37.41 -6.34 -6.92
CA ALA A 223 37.17 -5.15 -6.14
C ALA A 223 38.49 -4.68 -5.54
N LYS A 224 38.63 -3.37 -5.31
CA LYS A 224 39.85 -2.77 -4.75
C LYS A 224 39.55 -2.05 -3.43
N GLY A 225 40.53 -2.04 -2.53
CA GLY A 225 40.42 -1.41 -1.22
C GLY A 225 39.25 -1.96 -0.41
N ASN A 226 38.53 -1.06 0.27
CA ASN A 226 37.42 -1.39 1.17
C ASN A 226 36.30 -2.20 0.49
N LEU A 227 36.13 -2.11 -0.83
CA LEU A 227 35.11 -2.88 -1.56
C LEU A 227 35.41 -4.39 -1.54
N ASN A 228 36.68 -4.79 -1.55
CA ASN A 228 37.05 -6.21 -1.47
C ASN A 228 36.68 -6.80 -0.10
N GLU A 229 36.86 -6.04 0.98
CA GLU A 229 36.45 -6.42 2.33
C GLU A 229 34.93 -6.50 2.46
N ALA A 230 34.21 -5.51 1.91
CA ALA A 230 32.75 -5.50 1.86
C ALA A 230 32.20 -6.72 1.10
N LEU A 231 32.79 -7.06 -0.06
CA LEU A 231 32.40 -8.26 -0.81
C LEU A 231 32.69 -9.55 -0.04
N ALA A 232 33.80 -9.64 0.70
CA ALA A 232 34.06 -10.81 1.54
C ALA A 232 32.98 -10.99 2.62
N ILE A 233 32.60 -9.89 3.29
CA ILE A 233 31.55 -9.88 4.33
C ILE A 233 30.19 -10.30 3.73
N ILE A 234 29.77 -9.67 2.63
CA ILE A 234 28.46 -9.95 2.04
C ILE A 234 28.38 -11.38 1.51
N LYS A 235 29.46 -11.91 0.92
CA LYS A 235 29.48 -13.27 0.36
C LYS A 235 29.38 -14.35 1.44
N SER A 236 29.85 -14.07 2.67
CA SER A 236 29.73 -14.96 3.82
C SER A 236 28.38 -14.88 4.56
N TRP A 237 27.49 -13.96 4.17
CA TRP A 237 26.21 -13.79 4.84
C TRP A 237 25.31 -15.03 4.70
N ASP A 238 24.72 -15.45 5.81
CA ASP A 238 23.77 -16.55 5.92
C ASP A 238 22.32 -16.14 5.60
N LEU A 239 22.13 -14.90 5.13
CA LEU A 239 20.84 -14.30 4.79
C LEU A 239 19.94 -13.98 5.99
N LEU A 240 20.43 -14.10 7.23
CA LEU A 240 19.66 -13.73 8.41
C LEU A 240 19.87 -12.26 8.76
N MET A 241 18.78 -11.50 8.94
CA MET A 241 18.79 -10.10 9.34
C MET A 241 19.09 -9.94 10.85
N THR A 242 20.25 -10.43 11.28
CA THR A 242 20.77 -10.31 12.66
C THR A 242 21.44 -8.95 12.89
N SER A 243 21.90 -8.68 14.11
CA SER A 243 22.70 -7.48 14.43
C SER A 243 24.16 -7.54 13.93
N GLY A 244 24.50 -8.50 13.06
CA GLY A 244 25.82 -8.67 12.47
C GLY A 244 26.15 -7.67 11.36
N LYS A 245 27.44 -7.57 11.04
CA LYS A 245 27.96 -6.67 10.00
C LYS A 245 27.43 -7.03 8.61
N GLU A 246 27.13 -8.29 8.37
CA GLU A 246 26.67 -8.82 7.10
C GLU A 246 25.28 -8.25 6.73
N ALA A 247 24.32 -8.36 7.66
CA ALA A 247 22.98 -7.82 7.49
C ALA A 247 22.98 -6.29 7.40
N ALA A 248 23.81 -5.63 8.23
CA ALA A 248 23.98 -4.18 8.19
C ALA A 248 24.54 -3.72 6.82
N LEU A 249 25.57 -4.40 6.32
CA LEU A 249 26.16 -4.09 5.02
C LEU A 249 25.17 -4.33 3.88
N PHE A 250 24.38 -5.41 3.93
CA PHE A 250 23.33 -5.65 2.95
C PHE A 250 22.27 -4.53 2.94
N LYS A 251 21.85 -4.07 4.12
CA LYS A 251 20.88 -2.96 4.23
C LYS A 251 21.44 -1.69 3.59
N VAL A 252 22.68 -1.31 3.93
CA VAL A 252 23.33 -0.12 3.36
C VAL A 252 23.50 -0.26 1.85
N PHE A 253 23.90 -1.43 1.36
CA PHE A 253 23.98 -1.69 -0.07
C PHE A 253 22.63 -1.50 -0.76
N MET A 254 21.55 -2.04 -0.21
CA MET A 254 20.22 -1.92 -0.81
C MET A 254 19.69 -0.48 -0.80
N ASP A 255 20.00 0.30 0.23
CA ASP A 255 19.63 1.71 0.30
C ASP A 255 20.34 2.50 -0.81
N ALA A 256 21.66 2.33 -0.94
CA ALA A 256 22.43 2.97 -2.00
C ALA A 256 22.00 2.49 -3.40
N PHE A 257 21.75 1.20 -3.58
CA PHE A 257 21.27 0.66 -4.85
C PHE A 257 19.93 1.26 -5.24
N HIS A 258 19.00 1.43 -4.29
CA HIS A 258 17.69 2.02 -4.55
C HIS A 258 17.75 3.51 -4.90
N GLU A 259 18.74 4.25 -4.40
CA GLU A 259 18.95 5.65 -4.80
C GLU A 259 19.50 5.78 -6.23
N GLU A 260 20.20 4.76 -6.73
CA GLU A 260 20.81 4.76 -8.06
C GLU A 260 19.89 4.24 -9.19
N VAL A 261 18.84 3.47 -8.88
CA VAL A 261 17.93 2.84 -9.86
C VAL A 261 16.50 3.34 -9.76
#